data_AF-A0A5R2N620-F1
#
_entry.id   AF-A0A5R2N620-F1
#
_cell.length_a   1.000
_cell.length_b   1.000
_cell.length_c   1.000
_cell.angle_alpha   90.00
_cell.angle_beta   90.00
_cell.angle_gamma   90.00
#
_symmetry.space_group_name_H-M   'P 1'
#
loop_
_entity.id
_entity.type
_entity.pdbx_description
1 polymer ?
#
loop_
_entity_poly.entity_id
_entity_poly.type
_entity_poly.pdbx_seq_one_letter_code
_entity_poly.pdbx_strand_id
1 'polypeptide(L)' 'MANEETGRPQRRSKAKADAPAEPPPPVRSAQARPDAPQETNVESPTISVVGIGASAGGIEALGRFFDAMPADSGCAFV' A
#
# COMPACT_ATOMS: atom_id res chain seq x y z
N MET A 1 36.23 -2.00 39.08
CA MET A 1 36.44 -1.58 37.69
C MET A 1 35.41 -2.30 36.82
N ALA A 2 34.64 -1.54 36.03
CA ALA A 2 33.76 -1.93 34.92
C ALA A 2 32.58 -2.90 35.22
N ASN A 3 31.41 -2.32 35.52
CA ASN A 3 30.11 -2.98 35.33
C ASN A 3 29.63 -2.67 33.90
N GLU A 4 29.37 -3.69 33.09
CA GLU A 4 28.92 -3.57 31.71
C GLU A 4 27.52 -2.94 31.62
N GLU A 5 27.47 -1.85 30.85
CA GLU A 5 26.31 -1.03 30.53
C GLU A 5 25.41 -1.77 29.53
N THR A 6 24.50 -2.62 30.03
CA THR A 6 23.41 -3.15 29.21
C THR A 6 22.33 -2.09 29.02
N GLY A 7 22.56 -1.18 28.07
CA GLY A 7 21.59 -0.19 27.62
C GLY A 7 20.41 -0.85 26.90
N ARG A 8 19.35 -1.17 27.65
CA ARG A 8 18.03 -1.46 27.07
C ARG A 8 17.37 -0.12 26.71
N PRO A 9 17.06 0.17 25.44
CA PRO A 9 16.24 1.34 25.13
C PRO A 9 14.80 1.07 25.61
N GLN A 10 14.45 1.68 26.74
CA GLN A 10 13.08 1.90 27.18
C GLN A 10 12.33 2.63 26.05
N ARG A 11 11.52 1.90 25.29
CA ARG A 11 10.57 2.48 24.34
C ARG A 11 9.51 3.22 25.15
N ARG A 12 9.80 4.49 25.44
CA ARG A 12 8.96 5.40 26.23
C ARG A 12 7.50 5.34 25.78
N SER A 13 6.66 5.08 26.76
CA SER A 13 5.22 5.26 26.75
C SER A 13 4.84 6.70 26.38
N LYS A 14 4.00 6.83 25.35
CA LYS A 14 2.86 7.76 25.21
C LYS A 14 3.07 9.18 25.75
N ALA A 15 3.31 10.13 24.84
CA ALA A 15 3.00 11.54 25.04
C ALA A 15 1.93 11.94 24.02
N LYS A 16 0.72 12.17 24.52
CA LYS A 16 -0.40 12.82 23.85
C LYS A 16 -0.42 14.26 24.40
N ALA A 17 -0.26 15.24 23.51
CA ALA A 17 -0.50 16.68 23.67
C ALA A 17 0.14 17.35 22.44
N ASP A 18 -0.34 18.36 21.76
CA ASP A 18 -1.56 19.17 21.78
C ASP A 18 -1.43 19.99 20.49
N ALA A 19 -2.40 19.96 19.58
CA ALA A 19 -2.43 20.86 18.44
C ALA A 19 -3.86 21.36 18.24
N PRO A 20 -4.09 22.69 18.26
CA PRO A 20 -5.41 23.27 17.99
C PRO A 20 -5.88 22.90 16.58
N ALA A 21 -7.11 22.39 16.49
CA ALA A 21 -7.76 22.10 15.21
C ALA A 21 -8.00 23.42 14.46
N GLU A 22 -7.25 23.66 13.39
CA GLU A 22 -7.55 24.69 12.41
C GLU A 22 -8.90 24.33 11.74
N PRO A 23 -9.87 25.26 11.67
CA PRO A 23 -11.15 24.95 11.03
C PRO A 23 -10.92 24.65 9.55
N PRO A 24 -11.59 23.62 8.99
CA PRO A 24 -11.40 23.26 7.59
C PRO A 24 -11.77 24.46 6.69
N PRO A 25 -11.08 24.64 5.55
CA PRO A 25 -11.40 25.69 4.58
C PRO A 25 -12.86 25.53 4.11
N PRO A 26 -13.54 26.64 3.76
CA PRO A 26 -14.92 26.59 3.33
C PRO A 26 -15.04 25.67 2.11
N VAL A 27 -15.86 24.63 2.26
CA VAL A 27 -16.29 23.74 1.20
C VAL A 27 -16.79 24.60 0.04
N ARG A 28 -16.01 24.66 -1.04
CA ARG A 28 -16.48 25.24 -2.29
C ARG A 28 -17.55 24.30 -2.80
N SER A 29 -18.80 24.67 -2.57
CA SER A 29 -19.97 24.08 -3.21
C SER A 29 -19.74 24.13 -4.72
N ALA A 30 -19.24 23.04 -5.28
CA ALA A 30 -19.20 22.84 -6.71
C ALA A 30 -20.65 22.74 -7.16
N GLN A 31 -21.20 23.89 -7.55
CA GLN A 31 -22.48 23.97 -8.23
C GLN A 31 -22.43 22.98 -9.39
N ALA A 32 -23.29 21.97 -9.32
CA ALA A 32 -23.48 20.99 -10.37
C ALA A 32 -23.77 21.74 -11.67
N ARG A 33 -22.83 21.68 -12.62
CA ARG A 33 -23.13 22.03 -14.02
C ARG A 33 -23.94 20.86 -14.58
N PRO A 34 -25.20 21.05 -14.97
CA PRO A 34 -25.92 20.01 -15.70
C PRO A 34 -25.35 19.94 -17.11
N ASP A 35 -25.16 18.72 -17.61
CA ASP A 35 -24.88 18.39 -19.01
C ASP A 35 -23.48 18.74 -19.56
N ALA A 36 -22.42 18.33 -18.85
CA ALA A 36 -21.21 17.91 -19.55
C ALA A 36 -21.43 16.48 -20.09
N PRO A 37 -21.01 16.15 -21.33
CA PRO A 37 -20.98 14.77 -21.79
C PRO A 37 -20.26 13.95 -20.72
N GLN A 38 -20.93 12.96 -20.14
CA GLN A 38 -20.25 12.00 -19.29
C GLN A 38 -19.24 11.28 -20.18
N GLU A 39 -17.99 11.72 -20.10
CA GLU A 39 -16.86 10.98 -20.60
C GLU A 39 -16.97 9.61 -19.96
N THR A 40 -17.30 8.60 -20.76
CA THR A 40 -17.33 7.22 -20.30
C THR A 40 -15.93 6.94 -19.81
N ASN A 41 -15.72 7.00 -18.49
CA ASN A 41 -14.46 6.66 -17.87
C ASN A 41 -14.25 5.17 -18.14
N VAL A 42 -13.57 4.87 -19.24
CA VAL A 42 -13.05 3.54 -19.52
C VAL A 42 -12.00 3.31 -18.44
N GLU A 43 -12.44 2.72 -17.33
CA GLU A 43 -11.53 2.35 -16.25
C GLU A 43 -10.47 1.43 -16.86
N SER A 44 -9.25 1.95 -16.94
CA SER A 44 -8.12 1.15 -17.38
C SER A 44 -7.99 0.01 -16.37
N PRO A 45 -7.91 -1.25 -16.81
CA PRO A 45 -7.81 -2.37 -15.90
C PRO A 45 -6.59 -2.16 -15.01
N THR A 46 -6.83 -2.04 -13.70
CA THR A 46 -5.77 -1.87 -12.72
C THR A 46 -5.12 -3.23 -12.50
N ILE A 47 -3.90 -3.41 -13.01
CA ILE A 47 -3.14 -4.65 -12.82
C ILE A 47 -2.39 -4.60 -11.49
N SER A 48 -2.57 -5.64 -10.68
CA SER A 48 -1.81 -5.79 -9.44
C SER A 48 -0.40 -6.31 -9.73
N VAL A 49 0.63 -5.64 -9.23
CA VAL A 49 2.03 -6.07 -9.40
C VAL A 49 2.49 -6.80 -8.13
N VAL A 50 2.98 -8.02 -8.29
CA VAL A 50 3.41 -8.91 -7.19
C VAL A 50 4.88 -9.24 -7.33
N GLY A 51 5.69 -8.88 -6.34
CA GLY A 51 7.10 -9.26 -6.27
C GLY A 51 7.29 -10.65 -5.66
N ILE A 52 7.99 -11.56 -6.33
CA ILE A 52 8.28 -12.91 -5.85
C ILE A 52 9.79 -13.09 -5.69
N GLY A 53 10.25 -13.20 -4.44
CA GLY A 53 11.63 -13.54 -4.12
C GLY A 53 11.81 -15.05 -3.96
N ALA A 54 12.79 -15.62 -4.68
CA ALA A 54 13.18 -17.02 -4.57
C ALA A 54 14.70 -17.14 -4.37
N SER A 55 15.14 -18.16 -3.62
CA SER A 55 16.56 -18.48 -3.42
C SER A 55 16.88 -19.85 -4.06
N ALA A 56 17.63 -20.73 -3.39
CA ALA A 56 17.88 -22.10 -3.87
C ALA A 56 16.58 -22.94 -3.89
N GLY A 57 16.33 -23.62 -5.02
CA GLY A 57 15.13 -24.43 -5.25
C GLY A 57 13.87 -23.65 -5.60
N GLY A 58 13.99 -22.34 -5.82
CA GLY A 58 12.85 -21.49 -6.16
C GLY A 58 12.31 -21.70 -7.57
N ILE A 59 13.11 -22.19 -8.52
CA ILE A 59 12.68 -22.39 -9.91
C ILE A 59 11.61 -23.48 -10.00
N GLU A 60 11.81 -24.63 -9.35
CA GLU A 60 10.83 -25.72 -9.33
C GLU A 60 9.57 -25.33 -8.58
N ALA A 61 9.69 -24.55 -7.51
CA ALA A 61 8.56 -24.03 -6.77
C ALA A 61 7.75 -23.03 -7.61
N LEU A 62 8.44 -22.14 -8.33
CA LEU A 62 7.82 -21.13 -9.17
C LEU A 62 7.16 -21.76 -10.41
N GLY A 63 7.75 -22.82 -10.97
CA GLY A 63 7.12 -23.62 -12.02
C GLY A 63 5.78 -24.21 -11.57
N ARG A 64 5.76 -24.90 -10.42
CA ARG A 64 4.51 -25.46 -9.86
C ARG A 64 3.47 -24.39 -9.53
N PHE A 65 3.93 -23.22 -9.08
CA PHE A 65 3.04 -22.08 -8.83
C PHE A 65 2.36 -21.60 -10.10
N PHE A 66 3.11 -21.37 -11.19
CA PHE A 66 2.54 -20.90 -12.45
C PHE A 66 1.74 -21.99 -13.19
N ASP A 67 2.10 -23.26 -13.05
CA ASP A 67 1.30 -24.38 -13.60
C ASP A 67 -0.10 -24.45 -12.98
N ALA A 68 -0.23 -24.10 -11.70
CA ALA A 68 -1.51 -24.08 -10.99
C ALA A 68 -2.27 -22.75 -11.15
N MET A 69 -1.65 -21.72 -11.73
CA MET A 69 -2.21 -20.38 -11.80
C MET A 69 -3.13 -20.20 -13.02
N PRO A 70 -4.32 -19.61 -12.87
CA PRO A 70 -5.15 -19.23 -14.00
C PRO A 70 -4.42 -18.22 -14.91
N ALA A 71 -4.59 -18.37 -16.23
CA ALA A 71 -3.95 -17.49 -17.21
C ALA A 71 -4.46 -16.04 -17.14
N ASP A 72 -5.64 -15.83 -16.57
CA ASP A 72 -6.34 -14.54 -16.44
C ASP A 72 -6.35 -14.01 -15.00
N SER A 73 -5.31 -14.31 -14.22
CA SER A 73 -5.24 -13.94 -12.80
C SER A 73 -5.28 -12.43 -12.51
N GLY A 74 -5.19 -11.57 -13.52
CA GLY A 74 -5.21 -10.11 -13.37
C GLY A 74 -3.97 -9.52 -12.69
N CYS A 75 -2.88 -10.29 -12.63
CA CYS A 75 -1.64 -9.91 -11.94
C CYS A 75 -0.45 -9.92 -12.88
N ALA A 76 0.49 -9.01 -12.64
CA ALA A 76 1.84 -9.06 -13.19
C ALA A 76 2.82 -9.49 -12.08
N PHE A 77 3.78 -10.34 -12.41
CA PHE A 77 4.75 -10.90 -11.46
C PHE A 77 6.16 -10.40 -11.79
N VAL A 78 6.93 -10.04 -10.75
CA VAL A 78 8.32 -9.53 -10.84
C VAL A 78 9.23 -10.28 -9.88
#